data_AF-A0A818QDU1-F1
#
_entry.id   AF-A0A818QDU1-F1
#
_cell.length_a   1.000
_cell.length_b   1.000
_cell.length_c   1.000
_cell.angle_alpha   90.00
_cell.angle_beta   90.00
_cell.angle_gamma   90.00
#
_symmetry.space_group_name_H-M   'P 1'
#
loop_
_entity.id
_entity.type
_entity.pdbx_description
1 polymer ?
#
loop_
_entity_poly.entity_id
_entity_poly.type
_entity_poly.pdbx_seq_one_letter_code
_entity_poly.pdbx_strand_id
1 'polypeptide(L)'
;MSRKNKQNNSTSVSTSDSASDSSLALYFCSQPCMDQFIALDIDDLYRESLLNVESLFIKGLNEYQYDLERKKQEEAEIEAELKLENELKQAKDIELFIFQKWQEADINCQLQLSKLKPKQRKNFNNLIYLIPKINENEYMEIKYIIGILYQMYKRDNCENNKLSLSSVSLSSLELQIFQFLQSNEIEKIRKYPYLLHSYTNKIYKFLKMSTLEKLQSYITPSIIRSIIGKSLTNVFGIWSIDEPDENKELLGYSLYPSSSFFNHSCKPNLIKIKKGSKIIFKLVKNIQKNEELCIHYGNSINSVLEIRQKDLKEWFFDCLCERCVEEMNLKNAKN
;
A
#
# COMPACT_ATOMS: atom_id res chain seq x y z
N MET A 1 10.15 5.39 -6.55
CA MET A 1 11.09 5.52 -7.69
C MET A 1 11.95 6.73 -7.42
N SER A 2 13.23 6.54 -7.11
CA SER A 2 14.16 7.63 -6.77
C SER A 2 14.53 8.43 -8.01
N ARG A 3 14.35 9.75 -7.97
CA ARG A 3 14.91 10.69 -8.95
C ARG A 3 16.43 10.79 -8.71
N LYS A 4 17.21 9.79 -9.12
CA LYS A 4 18.67 9.96 -9.29
C LYS A 4 19.18 9.22 -10.53
N ASN A 5 19.83 10.03 -11.36
CA ASN A 5 20.81 9.71 -12.39
C ASN A 5 20.42 8.67 -13.45
N LYS A 6 20.26 9.16 -14.69
CA LYS A 6 20.41 8.40 -15.93
C LYS A 6 21.68 7.54 -15.85
N GLN A 7 21.57 6.31 -15.36
CA GLN A 7 22.54 5.27 -15.65
C GLN A 7 22.22 4.74 -17.06
N ASN A 8 23.26 4.65 -17.88
CA ASN A 8 23.24 4.47 -19.34
C ASN A 8 22.68 3.12 -19.85
N ASN A 9 21.82 2.41 -19.13
CA ASN A 9 21.26 1.10 -19.55
C ASN A 9 19.80 0.87 -19.09
N SER A 10 18.98 1.91 -18.90
CA SER A 10 17.57 1.73 -18.53
C SER A 10 16.65 1.65 -19.74
N THR A 11 15.81 0.62 -19.80
CA THR A 11 14.73 0.45 -20.81
C THR A 11 13.43 1.03 -20.24
N SER A 12 12.59 1.63 -21.09
CA SER A 12 11.36 2.28 -20.64
C SER A 12 10.15 2.01 -21.54
N VAL A 13 8.95 2.09 -20.94
CA VAL A 13 7.67 2.06 -21.66
C VAL A 13 6.92 3.35 -21.39
N SER A 14 6.56 4.09 -22.45
CA SER A 14 5.86 5.39 -22.37
C SER A 14 4.40 5.30 -22.81
N THR A 15 3.65 6.40 -22.64
CA THR A 15 2.39 6.61 -23.36
C THR A 15 2.65 6.73 -24.87
N SER A 16 1.78 6.19 -25.72
CA SER A 16 1.90 6.26 -27.17
C SER A 16 1.85 7.70 -27.70
N ASP A 17 2.76 8.01 -28.62
CA ASP A 17 2.93 9.21 -29.45
C ASP A 17 1.86 10.31 -29.35
N SER A 18 2.06 11.24 -28.42
CA SER A 18 1.68 12.63 -28.62
C SER A 18 2.74 13.54 -28.02
N ALA A 19 3.49 14.20 -28.89
CA ALA A 19 4.55 15.12 -28.55
C ALA A 19 3.98 16.37 -27.83
N SER A 20 3.96 16.35 -26.50
CA SER A 20 3.97 17.57 -25.67
C SER A 20 4.48 17.26 -24.26
N ASP A 21 5.57 17.93 -23.90
CA ASP A 21 6.23 18.12 -22.60
C ASP A 21 6.18 17.00 -21.52
N SER A 22 7.34 16.39 -21.30
CA SER A 22 7.64 15.26 -20.41
C SER A 22 6.91 13.96 -20.74
N SER A 23 7.56 13.08 -21.51
CA SER A 23 7.05 11.71 -21.71
C SER A 23 7.08 10.95 -20.38
N LEU A 24 5.89 10.70 -19.82
CA LEU A 24 5.73 9.82 -18.67
C LEU A 24 6.10 8.39 -19.10
N ALA A 25 6.98 7.76 -18.33
CA ALA A 25 7.46 6.41 -18.65
C ALA A 25 7.73 5.61 -17.38
N LEU A 26 7.47 4.30 -17.47
CA LEU A 26 7.95 3.32 -16.49
C LEU A 26 9.35 2.87 -16.90
N TYR A 27 10.28 2.84 -15.94
CA TYR A 27 11.66 2.44 -16.16
C TYR A 27 11.94 1.06 -15.55
N PHE A 28 12.66 0.23 -16.29
CA PHE A 28 13.02 -1.13 -15.93
C PHE A 28 14.55 -1.28 -15.85
N CYS A 29 15.01 -2.17 -14.98
CA CYS A 29 16.44 -2.43 -14.80
C CYS A 29 17.07 -3.19 -15.97
N SER A 30 16.26 -3.83 -16.81
CA SER A 30 16.70 -4.59 -17.98
C SER A 30 15.56 -4.85 -18.96
N GLN A 31 15.90 -5.15 -20.21
CA GLN A 31 14.94 -5.55 -21.24
C GLN A 31 14.10 -6.78 -20.81
N PRO A 32 14.67 -7.87 -20.27
CA PRO A 32 13.87 -9.01 -19.79
C PRO A 32 12.84 -8.64 -18.70
N CYS A 33 13.15 -7.69 -17.81
CA CYS A 33 12.18 -7.23 -16.82
C CYS A 33 11.01 -6.46 -17.45
N MET A 34 11.30 -5.68 -18.49
CA MET A 34 10.28 -4.97 -19.27
C MET A 34 9.39 -5.95 -20.05
N ASP A 35 10.00 -6.91 -20.75
CA ASP A 35 9.28 -7.95 -21.49
C ASP A 35 8.38 -8.77 -20.57
N GLN A 36 8.89 -9.15 -19.38
CA GLN A 36 8.10 -9.85 -18.37
C GLN A 36 6.93 -8.99 -17.87
N PHE A 37 7.14 -7.69 -17.65
CA PHE A 37 6.07 -6.79 -17.23
C PHE A 37 4.97 -6.70 -18.30
N ILE A 38 5.34 -6.43 -19.55
CA ILE A 38 4.40 -6.32 -20.67
C ILE A 38 3.63 -7.63 -20.85
N ALA A 39 4.32 -8.78 -20.81
CA ALA A 39 3.67 -10.08 -20.93
C ALA A 39 2.67 -10.38 -19.80
N LEU A 40 2.83 -9.74 -18.63
CA LEU A 40 1.95 -9.92 -17.48
C LEU A 40 0.85 -8.86 -17.37
N ASP A 41 0.89 -7.80 -18.19
CA ASP A 41 -0.05 -6.68 -18.21
C ASP A 41 -1.14 -6.87 -19.27
N ILE A 42 -2.28 -7.44 -18.86
CA ILE A 42 -3.39 -7.70 -19.77
C ILE A 42 -4.11 -6.39 -20.13
N ASP A 43 -4.37 -6.19 -21.41
CA ASP A 43 -4.99 -4.98 -21.97
C ASP A 43 -4.25 -3.66 -21.67
N ASP A 44 -2.94 -3.71 -21.39
CA ASP A 44 -2.15 -2.53 -20.95
C ASP A 44 -2.69 -1.84 -19.68
N LEU A 45 -3.60 -2.51 -18.96
CA LEU A 45 -4.43 -1.89 -17.94
C LEU A 45 -3.61 -1.41 -16.75
N TYR A 46 -2.63 -2.19 -16.32
CA TYR A 46 -1.79 -1.84 -15.18
C TYR A 46 -0.86 -0.68 -15.52
N ARG A 47 -0.16 -0.76 -16.66
CA ARG A 47 0.71 0.31 -17.17
C ARG A 47 -0.04 1.62 -17.28
N GLU A 48 -1.18 1.64 -17.96
CA GLU A 48 -1.97 2.87 -18.16
C GLU A 48 -2.48 3.42 -16.82
N SER A 49 -2.93 2.55 -15.91
CA SER A 49 -3.35 2.96 -14.57
C SER A 49 -2.21 3.65 -13.82
N LEU A 50 -0.99 3.09 -13.82
CA LEU A 50 0.17 3.67 -13.15
C LEU A 50 0.60 5.02 -13.77
N LEU A 51 0.63 5.11 -15.10
CA LEU A 51 0.97 6.35 -15.80
C LEU A 51 -0.07 7.44 -15.55
N ASN A 52 -1.34 7.09 -15.43
CA ASN A 52 -2.41 8.03 -15.09
C ASN A 52 -2.25 8.58 -13.66
N VAL A 53 -1.91 7.73 -12.68
CA VAL A 53 -1.59 8.20 -11.32
C VAL A 53 -0.40 9.17 -11.34
N GLU A 54 0.67 8.81 -12.05
CA GLU A 54 1.86 9.66 -12.19
C GLU A 54 1.50 11.02 -12.78
N SER A 55 0.73 11.03 -13.87
CA SER A 55 0.30 12.26 -14.54
C SER A 55 -0.48 13.17 -13.60
N LEU A 56 -1.45 12.61 -12.88
CA LEU A 56 -2.30 13.37 -11.95
C LEU A 56 -1.53 13.86 -10.73
N PHE A 57 -0.59 13.05 -10.22
CA PHE A 57 0.29 13.46 -9.13
C PHE A 57 1.18 14.65 -9.54
N ILE A 58 1.86 14.55 -10.69
CA ILE A 58 2.70 15.64 -11.20
C ILE A 58 1.88 16.89 -11.52
N LYS A 59 0.70 16.75 -12.14
CA LYS A 59 -0.20 17.88 -12.37
C LYS A 59 -0.60 18.55 -11.06
N GLY A 60 -0.98 17.76 -10.05
CA GLY A 60 -1.26 18.25 -8.71
C GLY A 60 -0.11 19.07 -8.14
N LEU A 61 1.14 18.58 -8.27
CA LEU A 61 2.36 19.28 -7.85
C LEU A 61 2.68 20.56 -8.68
N ASN A 62 2.32 20.60 -9.95
CA ASN A 62 2.58 21.78 -10.79
C ASN A 62 1.52 22.87 -10.59
N GLU A 63 0.26 22.49 -10.35
CA GLU A 63 -0.81 23.40 -9.93
C GLU A 63 -0.59 23.99 -8.52
N TYR A 64 0.48 23.59 -7.82
CA TYR A 64 0.92 24.18 -6.55
C TYR A 64 1.69 25.50 -6.71
N GLN A 65 2.07 25.89 -7.94
CA GLN A 65 3.05 26.96 -8.15
C GLN A 65 2.52 28.41 -8.17
N TYR A 66 1.21 28.67 -8.13
CA TYR A 66 0.70 30.05 -8.03
C TYR A 66 -0.61 30.12 -7.20
N ASP A 67 -0.79 31.23 -6.47
CA ASP A 67 -2.04 31.80 -5.90
C ASP A 67 -2.40 31.75 -4.40
N LEU A 68 -3.01 32.85 -3.94
CA LEU A 68 -3.66 33.06 -2.62
C LEU A 68 -4.83 32.10 -2.35
N GLU A 69 -5.44 31.55 -3.41
CA GLU A 69 -6.47 30.51 -3.31
C GLU A 69 -5.91 29.20 -2.73
N ARG A 70 -4.60 28.95 -2.86
CA ARG A 70 -3.89 27.80 -2.27
C ARG A 70 -4.06 27.75 -0.75
N LYS A 71 -3.73 28.85 -0.06
CA LYS A 71 -3.79 28.90 1.40
C LYS A 71 -5.19 28.62 1.91
N LYS A 72 -6.20 29.18 1.24
CA LYS A 72 -7.60 28.97 1.61
C LYS A 72 -8.04 27.51 1.43
N GLN A 73 -7.60 26.84 0.37
CA GLN A 73 -7.92 25.42 0.15
C GLN A 73 -7.17 24.51 1.14
N GLU A 74 -5.89 24.75 1.38
CA GLU A 74 -5.09 24.02 2.38
C GLU A 74 -5.66 24.22 3.80
N GLU A 75 -6.01 25.46 4.17
CA GLU A 75 -6.63 25.78 5.46
C GLU A 75 -7.98 25.08 5.62
N ALA A 76 -8.84 25.12 4.59
CA ALA A 76 -10.14 24.43 4.61
C ALA A 76 -10.00 22.91 4.71
N GLU A 77 -8.97 22.34 4.08
CA GLU A 77 -8.67 20.92 4.15
C GLU A 77 -8.19 20.51 5.55
N ILE A 78 -7.24 21.27 6.12
CA ILE A 78 -6.76 21.08 7.50
C ILE A 78 -7.93 21.22 8.48
N GLU A 79 -8.82 22.19 8.29
CA GLU A 79 -10.01 22.36 9.12
C GLU A 79 -10.95 21.14 9.00
N ALA A 80 -11.17 20.63 7.79
CA ALA A 80 -11.99 19.44 7.58
C ALA A 80 -11.38 18.18 8.19
N GLU A 81 -10.05 18.02 8.13
CA GLU A 81 -9.31 16.95 8.80
C GLU A 81 -9.46 17.04 10.31
N LEU A 82 -9.15 18.20 10.92
CA LEU A 82 -9.26 18.42 12.36
C LEU A 82 -10.69 18.22 12.87
N LYS A 83 -11.69 18.66 12.10
CA LYS A 83 -13.10 18.43 12.42
C LYS A 83 -13.40 16.92 12.47
N LEU A 84 -12.96 16.17 11.46
CA LEU A 84 -13.18 14.73 11.40
C LEU A 84 -12.47 14.00 12.55
N GLU A 85 -11.25 14.41 12.89
CA GLU A 85 -10.55 13.87 14.05
C GLU A 85 -11.31 14.09 15.36
N ASN A 86 -11.87 15.30 15.54
CA ASN A 86 -12.62 15.64 16.74
C ASN A 86 -13.93 14.84 16.83
N GLU A 87 -14.63 14.66 15.71
CA GLU A 87 -15.81 13.78 15.63
C GLU A 87 -15.44 12.33 15.97
N LEU A 88 -14.33 11.81 15.44
CA LEU A 88 -13.83 10.46 15.74
C LEU A 88 -13.50 10.28 17.22
N LYS A 89 -12.83 11.26 17.85
CA LYS A 89 -12.49 11.22 19.29
C LYS A 89 -13.73 11.22 20.19
N GLN A 90 -14.84 11.78 19.72
CA GLN A 90 -16.12 11.83 20.43
C GLN A 90 -17.05 10.66 20.09
N ALA A 91 -16.71 9.85 19.10
CA ALA A 91 -17.53 8.72 18.68
C ALA A 91 -17.60 7.65 19.78
N LYS A 92 -18.83 7.28 20.16
CA LYS A 92 -19.06 6.18 21.13
C LYS A 92 -18.67 4.82 20.55
N ASP A 93 -18.94 4.64 19.26
CA ASP A 93 -18.58 3.46 18.49
C ASP A 93 -17.69 3.89 17.32
N ILE A 94 -16.38 3.74 17.52
CA ILE A 94 -15.36 4.15 16.56
C ILE A 94 -15.44 3.31 15.28
N GLU A 95 -15.74 2.01 15.39
CA GLU A 95 -15.79 1.11 14.24
C GLU A 95 -16.98 1.45 13.34
N LEU A 96 -18.15 1.66 13.94
CA LEU A 96 -19.34 2.11 13.22
C LEU A 96 -19.12 3.48 12.59
N PHE A 97 -18.50 4.42 13.32
CA PHE A 97 -18.20 5.74 12.79
C PHE A 97 -17.28 5.68 11.56
N ILE A 98 -16.17 4.94 11.65
CA ILE A 98 -15.25 4.74 10.51
C ILE A 98 -15.99 4.11 9.33
N PHE A 99 -16.78 3.07 9.58
CA PHE A 99 -17.59 2.44 8.53
C PHE A 99 -18.54 3.44 7.84
N GLN A 100 -19.23 4.28 8.61
CA GLN A 100 -20.12 5.31 8.08
C GLN A 100 -19.37 6.34 7.23
N LYS A 101 -18.20 6.80 7.65
CA LYS A 101 -17.38 7.74 6.87
C LYS A 101 -16.92 7.18 5.54
N TRP A 102 -16.61 5.89 5.49
CA TRP A 102 -16.35 5.17 4.25
C TRP A 102 -17.57 5.12 3.32
N GLN A 103 -18.78 4.90 3.83
CA GLN A 103 -20.01 4.93 3.03
C GLN A 103 -20.34 6.35 2.55
N GLU A 104 -20.22 7.35 3.41
CA GLU A 104 -20.42 8.77 3.07
C GLU A 104 -19.50 9.19 1.93
N ALA A 105 -18.22 8.80 1.98
CA ALA A 105 -17.25 9.11 0.93
C ALA A 105 -17.66 8.53 -0.44
N ASP A 106 -18.16 7.30 -0.47
CA ASP A 106 -18.64 6.68 -1.71
C ASP A 106 -19.89 7.35 -2.27
N ILE A 107 -20.89 7.59 -1.41
CA ILE A 107 -22.11 8.31 -1.81
C ILE A 107 -21.76 9.69 -2.37
N ASN A 108 -20.87 10.43 -1.70
CA ASN A 108 -20.42 11.74 -2.15
C ASN A 108 -19.72 11.67 -3.52
N CYS A 109 -18.86 10.68 -3.74
CA CYS A 109 -18.23 10.45 -5.02
C CYS A 109 -19.26 10.18 -6.13
N GLN A 110 -20.22 9.29 -5.86
CA GLN A 110 -21.29 8.96 -6.81
C GLN A 110 -22.16 10.17 -7.14
N LEU A 111 -22.52 10.99 -6.16
CA LEU A 111 -23.28 12.23 -6.35
C LEU A 111 -22.51 13.29 -7.16
N GLN A 112 -21.20 13.36 -7.01
CA GLN A 112 -20.36 14.25 -7.83
C GLN A 112 -20.29 13.76 -9.27
N LEU A 113 -20.11 12.45 -9.48
CA LEU A 113 -20.08 11.85 -10.81
C LEU A 113 -21.42 11.96 -11.53
N SER A 114 -22.55 11.83 -10.81
CA SER A 114 -23.89 11.87 -11.38
C SER A 114 -24.22 13.23 -12.02
N LYS A 115 -23.67 14.33 -11.49
CA LYS A 115 -23.82 15.69 -12.00
C LYS A 115 -23.11 15.92 -13.34
N LEU A 116 -22.20 15.04 -13.73
CA LEU A 116 -21.42 15.18 -14.97
C LEU A 116 -22.09 14.46 -16.13
N LYS A 117 -21.99 15.06 -17.33
CA LYS A 117 -22.46 14.42 -18.57
C LYS A 117 -21.61 13.18 -18.89
N PRO A 118 -22.17 12.12 -19.52
CA PRO A 118 -21.42 10.89 -19.83
C PRO A 118 -20.12 11.12 -20.62
N LYS A 119 -20.11 12.07 -21.56
CA LYS A 119 -18.89 12.44 -22.31
C LYS A 119 -17.81 13.11 -21.44
N GLN A 120 -18.19 13.82 -20.39
CA GLN A 120 -17.26 14.46 -19.45
C GLN A 120 -16.60 13.43 -18.54
N ARG A 121 -17.32 12.35 -18.18
CA ARG A 121 -16.80 11.27 -17.33
C ARG A 121 -15.68 10.44 -17.96
N LYS A 122 -15.60 10.42 -19.30
CA LYS A 122 -14.60 9.63 -20.05
C LYS A 122 -13.23 10.30 -20.18
N ASN A 123 -13.10 11.58 -19.83
CA ASN A 123 -11.83 12.31 -19.93
C ASN A 123 -11.46 12.86 -18.55
N PHE A 124 -10.42 12.27 -17.94
CA PHE A 124 -9.96 12.65 -16.59
C PHE A 124 -9.54 14.12 -16.49
N ASN A 125 -9.14 14.77 -17.59
CA ASN A 125 -8.84 16.21 -17.58
C ASN A 125 -10.08 17.05 -17.25
N ASN A 126 -11.30 16.56 -17.53
CA ASN A 126 -12.54 17.22 -17.13
C ASN A 126 -12.90 16.97 -15.65
N LEU A 127 -12.31 15.94 -15.04
CA LEU A 127 -12.51 15.55 -13.64
C LEU A 127 -11.45 16.13 -12.71
N ILE A 128 -10.45 16.82 -13.26
CA ILE A 128 -9.25 17.22 -12.52
C ILE A 128 -9.58 18.05 -11.27
N TYR A 129 -10.56 18.95 -11.36
CA TYR A 129 -11.01 19.77 -10.22
C TYR A 129 -11.74 18.97 -9.12
N LEU A 130 -12.19 17.75 -9.42
CA LEU A 130 -12.83 16.86 -8.45
C LEU A 130 -11.84 15.86 -7.83
N ILE A 131 -10.75 15.57 -8.52
CA ILE A 131 -9.70 14.65 -8.07
C ILE A 131 -8.90 15.37 -6.97
N PRO A 132 -8.81 14.80 -5.76
CA PRO A 132 -8.06 15.43 -4.69
C PRO A 132 -6.56 15.43 -5.02
N LYS A 133 -5.87 16.51 -4.64
CA LYS A 133 -4.41 16.53 -4.60
C LYS A 133 -3.93 15.56 -3.52
N ILE A 134 -2.87 14.82 -3.82
CA ILE A 134 -2.32 13.77 -2.95
C ILE A 134 -0.85 14.06 -2.64
N ASN A 135 -0.40 13.66 -1.45
CA ASN A 135 1.00 13.73 -1.05
C ASN A 135 1.79 12.47 -1.49
N GLU A 136 3.09 12.43 -1.21
CA GLU A 136 3.96 11.30 -1.59
C GLU A 136 3.54 9.95 -0.98
N ASN A 137 3.08 9.95 0.27
CA ASN A 137 2.64 8.72 0.95
C ASN A 137 1.35 8.19 0.31
N GLU A 138 0.38 9.07 0.06
CA GLU A 138 -0.89 8.74 -0.60
C GLU A 138 -0.66 8.25 -2.03
N TYR A 139 0.26 8.90 -2.76
CA TYR A 139 0.68 8.46 -4.09
C TYR A 139 1.23 7.03 -4.09
N MET A 140 2.08 6.69 -3.11
CA MET A 140 2.62 5.32 -2.98
C MET A 140 1.52 4.31 -2.63
N GLU A 141 0.62 4.66 -1.71
CA GLU A 141 -0.51 3.79 -1.31
C GLU A 141 -1.48 3.56 -2.49
N ILE A 142 -1.81 4.60 -3.26
CA ILE A 142 -2.68 4.50 -4.45
C ILE A 142 -2.08 3.54 -5.48
N LYS A 143 -0.77 3.62 -5.75
CA LYS A 143 -0.10 2.71 -6.69
C LYS A 143 -0.14 1.27 -6.21
N TYR A 144 0.07 1.06 -4.91
CA TYR A 144 -0.04 -0.26 -4.29
C TYR A 144 -1.46 -0.82 -4.43
N ILE A 145 -2.48 -0.01 -4.13
CA ILE A 145 -3.90 -0.38 -4.28
C ILE A 145 -4.21 -0.75 -5.73
N ILE A 146 -3.82 0.08 -6.71
CA ILE A 146 -4.01 -0.23 -8.14
C ILE A 146 -3.37 -1.55 -8.52
N GLY A 147 -2.19 -1.86 -7.98
CA GLY A 147 -1.54 -3.16 -8.17
C GLY A 147 -2.43 -4.32 -7.72
N ILE A 148 -3.06 -4.23 -6.55
CA ILE A 148 -3.96 -5.27 -6.06
C ILE A 148 -5.26 -5.33 -6.87
N LEU A 149 -5.88 -4.19 -7.18
CA LEU A 149 -7.08 -4.15 -8.03
C LEU A 149 -6.83 -4.78 -9.39
N TYR A 150 -5.64 -4.53 -9.97
CA TYR A 150 -5.21 -5.16 -11.21
C TYR A 150 -5.05 -6.68 -11.06
N GLN A 151 -4.45 -7.18 -9.96
CA GLN A 151 -4.38 -8.62 -9.73
C GLN A 151 -5.77 -9.26 -9.59
N MET A 152 -6.72 -8.59 -8.96
CA MET A 152 -8.12 -9.03 -8.86
C MET A 152 -8.77 -9.10 -10.25
N TYR A 153 -8.64 -8.05 -11.06
CA TYR A 153 -9.10 -8.02 -12.46
C TYR A 153 -8.47 -9.15 -13.27
N LYS A 154 -7.16 -9.35 -13.16
CA LYS A 154 -6.42 -10.38 -13.88
C LYS A 154 -6.91 -11.78 -13.52
N ARG A 155 -7.12 -12.07 -12.23
CA ARG A 155 -7.70 -13.36 -11.79
C ARG A 155 -9.05 -13.59 -12.47
N ASP A 156 -9.96 -12.64 -12.36
CA ASP A 156 -11.32 -12.78 -12.87
C ASP A 156 -11.37 -12.92 -14.40
N ASN A 157 -10.44 -12.31 -15.14
CA ASN A 157 -10.39 -12.38 -16.62
C ASN A 157 -9.53 -13.52 -17.17
N CYS A 158 -8.52 -14.00 -16.44
CA CYS A 158 -7.71 -15.16 -16.84
C CYS A 158 -8.42 -16.49 -16.57
N GLU A 159 -9.21 -16.60 -15.48
CA GLU A 159 -10.03 -17.80 -15.20
C GLU A 159 -11.07 -18.06 -16.30
N ASN A 160 -11.54 -17.00 -16.96
CA ASN A 160 -12.47 -17.09 -18.09
C ASN A 160 -11.82 -17.53 -19.42
N ASN A 161 -10.50 -17.35 -19.60
CA ASN A 161 -9.82 -17.50 -20.90
C ASN A 161 -8.89 -18.73 -21.01
N LYS A 162 -8.82 -19.63 -20.00
CA LYS A 162 -8.02 -20.88 -20.03
C LYS A 162 -6.54 -20.74 -20.46
N LEU A 163 -5.89 -19.60 -20.22
CA LEU A 163 -4.44 -19.46 -20.44
C LEU A 163 -3.64 -20.05 -19.26
N SER A 164 -2.70 -20.96 -19.58
CA SER A 164 -1.60 -21.53 -18.78
C SER A 164 -1.70 -21.50 -17.23
N LEU A 165 -1.82 -22.71 -16.64
CA LEU A 165 -2.23 -22.97 -15.26
C LEU A 165 -1.24 -22.61 -14.13
N SER A 166 0.06 -22.39 -14.35
CA SER A 166 1.02 -22.39 -13.23
C SER A 166 1.22 -21.04 -12.53
N SER A 167 1.41 -19.94 -13.27
CA SER A 167 1.65 -18.61 -12.69
C SER A 167 0.35 -17.94 -12.23
N VAL A 168 -0.76 -18.14 -12.96
CA VAL A 168 -2.09 -17.67 -12.59
C VAL A 168 -2.59 -18.37 -11.32
N SER A 169 -2.30 -19.66 -11.16
CA SER A 169 -2.67 -20.42 -9.96
C SER A 169 -1.97 -19.88 -8.70
N LEU A 170 -0.68 -19.54 -8.78
CA LEU A 170 0.04 -18.97 -7.64
C LEU A 170 -0.47 -17.57 -7.29
N SER A 171 -0.72 -16.70 -8.27
CA SER A 171 -1.31 -15.38 -7.99
C SER A 171 -2.73 -15.47 -7.42
N SER A 172 -3.53 -16.44 -7.90
CA SER A 172 -4.89 -16.67 -7.38
C SER A 172 -4.83 -17.18 -5.93
N LEU A 173 -3.91 -18.09 -5.63
CA LEU A 173 -3.67 -18.56 -4.26
C LEU A 173 -3.26 -17.40 -3.32
N GLU A 174 -2.29 -16.56 -3.72
CA GLU A 174 -1.89 -15.41 -2.91
C GLU A 174 -3.04 -14.42 -2.69
N LEU A 175 -3.90 -14.19 -3.69
CA LEU A 175 -5.12 -13.36 -3.53
C LEU A 175 -6.16 -13.99 -2.59
N GLN A 176 -6.25 -15.32 -2.55
CA GLN A 176 -7.11 -16.02 -1.59
C GLN A 176 -6.55 -15.89 -0.18
N ILE A 177 -5.25 -16.14 -0.01
CA ILE A 177 -4.54 -15.99 1.27
C ILE A 177 -4.65 -14.55 1.78
N PHE A 178 -4.54 -13.57 0.88
CA PHE A 178 -4.72 -12.16 1.19
C PHE A 178 -6.07 -11.87 1.87
N GLN A 179 -7.13 -12.63 1.58
CA GLN A 179 -8.43 -12.43 2.24
C GLN A 179 -8.38 -12.70 3.75
N PHE A 180 -7.49 -13.59 4.19
CA PHE A 180 -7.35 -14.01 5.58
C PHE A 180 -6.35 -13.19 6.40
N LEU A 181 -5.62 -12.26 5.77
CA LEU A 181 -4.70 -11.40 6.50
C LEU A 181 -5.44 -10.50 7.50
N GLN A 182 -4.82 -10.29 8.66
CA GLN A 182 -5.33 -9.36 9.66
C GLN A 182 -5.33 -7.93 9.11
N SER A 183 -6.47 -7.26 9.26
CA SER A 183 -6.59 -5.83 9.03
C SER A 183 -6.38 -5.09 10.35
N ASN A 184 -5.50 -4.09 10.36
CA ASN A 184 -5.22 -3.24 11.52
C ASN A 184 -5.60 -1.76 11.25
N GLU A 185 -6.59 -1.55 10.38
CA GLU A 185 -7.06 -0.21 10.03
C GLU A 185 -7.61 0.54 11.25
N ILE A 186 -8.45 -0.11 12.07
CA ILE A 186 -9.10 0.52 13.24
C ILE A 186 -8.05 0.96 14.25
N GLU A 187 -7.09 0.09 14.55
CA GLU A 187 -5.98 0.33 15.47
C GLU A 187 -5.09 1.48 14.97
N LYS A 188 -4.82 1.52 13.66
CA LYS A 188 -4.02 2.57 13.04
C LYS A 188 -4.73 3.92 13.05
N ILE A 189 -6.02 3.96 12.70
CA ILE A 189 -6.83 5.19 12.75
C ILE A 189 -6.99 5.68 14.19
N ARG A 190 -7.19 4.78 15.17
CA ARG A 190 -7.25 5.15 16.59
C ARG A 190 -5.96 5.81 17.06
N LYS A 191 -4.80 5.33 16.60
CA LYS A 191 -3.49 5.90 16.92
C LYS A 191 -3.20 7.18 16.15
N TYR A 192 -3.67 7.27 14.91
CA TYR A 192 -3.43 8.39 13.98
C TYR A 192 -4.73 8.83 13.29
N PRO A 193 -5.59 9.62 13.97
CA PRO A 193 -6.92 9.99 13.50
C PRO A 193 -6.98 10.63 12.10
N TYR A 194 -6.02 11.47 11.73
CA TYR A 194 -5.93 12.10 10.41
C TYR A 194 -5.98 11.09 9.24
N LEU A 195 -5.54 9.85 9.46
CA LEU A 195 -5.56 8.81 8.43
C LEU A 195 -6.95 8.53 7.91
N LEU A 196 -8.01 8.71 8.72
CA LEU A 196 -9.37 8.55 8.24
C LEU A 196 -9.68 9.53 7.09
N HIS A 197 -9.27 10.80 7.22
CA HIS A 197 -9.43 11.80 6.16
C HIS A 197 -8.61 11.42 4.92
N SER A 198 -7.34 11.04 5.12
CA SER A 198 -6.47 10.61 4.01
C SER A 198 -7.06 9.40 3.27
N TYR A 199 -7.57 8.39 3.98
CA TYR A 199 -8.13 7.19 3.35
C TYR A 199 -9.43 7.48 2.59
N THR A 200 -10.37 8.23 3.19
CA THR A 200 -11.70 8.44 2.59
C THR A 200 -11.72 9.58 1.56
N ASN A 201 -11.11 10.72 1.89
CA ASN A 201 -11.27 11.96 1.13
C ASN A 201 -10.14 12.19 0.13
N LYS A 202 -8.98 11.53 0.32
CA LYS A 202 -7.85 11.56 -0.60
C LYS A 202 -7.77 10.29 -1.42
N ILE A 203 -7.36 9.18 -0.82
CA ILE A 203 -7.04 7.94 -1.52
C ILE A 203 -8.27 7.35 -2.21
N TYR A 204 -9.37 7.11 -1.47
CA TYR A 204 -10.57 6.51 -2.05
C TYR A 204 -11.19 7.38 -3.15
N LYS A 205 -11.35 8.68 -2.87
CA LYS A 205 -11.89 9.63 -3.84
C LYS A 205 -11.00 9.73 -5.08
N PHE A 206 -9.68 9.77 -4.93
CA PHE A 206 -8.75 9.75 -6.05
C PHE A 206 -9.00 8.52 -6.91
N LEU A 207 -8.95 7.32 -6.32
CA LEU A 207 -9.17 6.05 -7.02
C LEU A 207 -10.52 6.07 -7.76
N LYS A 208 -11.60 6.45 -7.08
CA LYS A 208 -12.96 6.43 -7.66
C LYS A 208 -13.08 7.37 -8.86
N MET A 209 -12.40 8.52 -8.83
CA MET A 209 -12.50 9.56 -9.86
C MET A 209 -11.51 9.38 -11.01
N SER A 210 -10.35 8.76 -10.76
CA SER A 210 -9.24 8.72 -11.72
C SER A 210 -8.95 7.34 -12.31
N THR A 211 -9.47 6.25 -11.74
CA THR A 211 -9.12 4.92 -12.22
C THR A 211 -9.90 4.54 -13.49
N LEU A 212 -9.25 3.78 -14.38
CA LEU A 212 -9.84 3.28 -15.63
C LEU A 212 -11.12 2.46 -15.40
N GLU A 213 -12.05 2.55 -16.34
CA GLU A 213 -13.41 1.97 -16.26
C GLU A 213 -13.40 0.48 -15.92
N LYS A 214 -12.45 -0.28 -16.48
CA LYS A 214 -12.29 -1.73 -16.22
C LYS A 214 -12.02 -2.10 -14.76
N LEU A 215 -11.47 -1.18 -13.96
CA LEU A 215 -11.18 -1.42 -12.55
C LEU A 215 -12.23 -0.81 -11.60
N GLN A 216 -13.19 -0.03 -12.11
CA GLN A 216 -14.14 0.72 -11.28
C GLN A 216 -15.06 -0.16 -10.43
N SER A 217 -15.39 -1.37 -10.90
CA SER A 217 -16.19 -2.35 -10.14
C SER A 217 -15.48 -2.85 -8.88
N TYR A 218 -14.14 -2.79 -8.85
CA TYR A 218 -13.34 -3.20 -7.70
C TYR A 218 -13.13 -2.08 -6.68
N ILE A 219 -13.51 -0.83 -7.03
CA ILE A 219 -13.37 0.32 -6.14
C ILE A 219 -14.65 0.50 -5.35
N THR A 220 -14.73 -0.22 -4.25
CA THR A 220 -15.79 -0.11 -3.23
C THR A 220 -15.16 0.20 -1.87
N PRO A 221 -15.90 0.81 -0.93
CA PRO A 221 -15.36 1.06 0.40
C PRO A 221 -14.82 -0.20 1.07
N SER A 222 -15.54 -1.32 0.95
CA SER A 222 -15.12 -2.60 1.55
C SER A 222 -13.78 -3.10 0.99
N ILE A 223 -13.60 -3.08 -0.34
CA ILE A 223 -12.35 -3.58 -0.97
C ILE A 223 -11.18 -2.66 -0.62
N ILE A 224 -11.33 -1.35 -0.80
CA ILE A 224 -10.23 -0.40 -0.56
C ILE A 224 -9.83 -0.40 0.92
N ARG A 225 -10.82 -0.40 1.83
CA ARG A 225 -10.60 -0.53 3.26
C ARG A 225 -9.88 -1.82 3.63
N SER A 226 -10.25 -2.95 3.02
CA SER A 226 -9.56 -4.23 3.21
C SER A 226 -8.11 -4.16 2.75
N ILE A 227 -7.84 -3.52 1.60
CA ILE A 227 -6.49 -3.38 1.04
C ILE A 227 -5.58 -2.57 1.96
N ILE A 228 -6.01 -1.37 2.35
CA ILE A 228 -5.27 -0.48 3.22
C ILE A 228 -5.07 -1.14 4.59
N GLY A 229 -6.15 -1.65 5.20
CA GLY A 229 -6.08 -2.24 6.52
C GLY A 229 -5.10 -3.41 6.64
N LYS A 230 -5.03 -4.24 5.59
CA LYS A 230 -4.09 -5.36 5.52
C LYS A 230 -2.67 -4.93 5.17
N SER A 231 -2.45 -3.87 4.39
CA SER A 231 -1.09 -3.43 4.04
C SER A 231 -0.31 -2.97 5.27
N LEU A 232 -0.99 -2.28 6.21
CA LEU A 232 -0.39 -1.62 7.37
C LEU A 232 0.54 -2.48 8.24
N THR A 233 0.27 -3.78 8.34
CA THR A 233 0.98 -4.69 9.27
C THR A 233 1.31 -6.04 8.67
N ASN A 234 1.27 -6.16 7.33
CA ASN A 234 1.64 -7.40 6.65
C ASN A 234 2.75 -7.19 5.60
N VAL A 235 3.14 -5.96 5.32
CA VAL A 235 4.17 -5.65 4.30
C VAL A 235 5.60 -5.88 4.78
N PHE A 236 6.46 -6.23 3.84
CA PHE A 236 7.89 -6.39 4.05
C PHE A 236 8.65 -5.22 3.41
N GLY A 237 9.53 -4.59 4.18
CA GLY A 237 10.47 -3.60 3.64
C GLY A 237 11.47 -4.22 2.66
N ILE A 238 11.56 -3.65 1.47
CA ILE A 238 12.56 -3.94 0.45
C ILE A 238 13.69 -2.92 0.63
N TRP A 239 14.90 -3.43 0.81
CA TRP A 239 16.07 -2.68 1.26
C TRP A 239 17.21 -3.00 0.29
N SER A 240 18.14 -2.08 0.04
CA SER A 240 19.31 -2.33 -0.80
C SER A 240 20.14 -3.52 -0.27
N ILE A 241 20.72 -4.30 -1.19
CA ILE A 241 21.30 -5.63 -0.91
C ILE A 241 22.83 -5.55 -0.69
N ASP A 242 23.48 -4.50 -1.19
CA ASP A 242 24.94 -4.41 -1.29
C ASP A 242 25.56 -3.29 -0.42
N GLU A 243 24.81 -2.79 0.56
CA GLU A 243 25.26 -1.73 1.46
C GLU A 243 25.47 -2.27 2.88
N PRO A 244 26.50 -1.80 3.61
CA PRO A 244 26.64 -2.05 5.05
C PRO A 244 25.33 -1.70 5.77
N ASP A 245 25.02 -2.36 6.90
CA ASP A 245 23.73 -2.19 7.59
C ASP A 245 23.37 -0.73 7.88
N GLU A 246 24.37 0.14 8.11
CA GLU A 246 24.20 1.58 8.36
C GLU A 246 23.78 2.39 7.13
N ASN A 247 23.98 1.87 5.92
CA ASN A 247 23.71 2.56 4.65
C ASN A 247 22.53 1.94 3.87
N LYS A 248 21.88 0.90 4.38
CA LYS A 248 20.76 0.26 3.66
C LYS A 248 19.63 1.25 3.37
N GLU A 249 19.37 1.48 2.09
CA GLU A 249 18.27 2.32 1.63
C GLU A 249 16.97 1.50 1.55
N LEU A 250 15.87 2.04 2.07
CA LEU A 250 14.53 1.48 1.87
C LEU A 250 14.06 1.79 0.44
N LEU A 251 14.02 0.76 -0.40
CA LEU A 251 13.56 0.87 -1.79
C LEU A 251 12.03 0.87 -1.92
N GLY A 252 11.33 0.33 -0.91
CA GLY A 252 9.87 0.31 -0.87
C GLY A 252 9.34 -0.83 -0.01
N TYR A 253 8.06 -1.15 -0.19
CA TYR A 253 7.37 -2.22 0.53
C TYR A 253 6.76 -3.22 -0.43
N SER A 254 6.64 -4.47 -0.01
CA SER A 254 5.97 -5.51 -0.77
C SER A 254 5.20 -6.44 0.15
N LEU A 255 3.98 -6.79 -0.24
CA LEU A 255 3.15 -7.74 0.48
C LEU A 255 3.31 -9.13 -0.15
N TYR A 256 3.64 -10.11 0.69
CA TYR A 256 3.69 -11.53 0.33
C TYR A 256 2.70 -12.26 1.24
N PRO A 257 1.41 -12.36 0.87
CA PRO A 257 0.36 -12.83 1.76
C PRO A 257 0.70 -14.13 2.49
N SER A 258 1.17 -15.15 1.79
CA SER A 258 1.62 -16.43 2.39
C SER A 258 2.73 -16.28 3.43
N SER A 259 3.65 -15.33 3.23
CA SER A 259 4.76 -15.09 4.15
C SER A 259 4.36 -14.21 5.33
N SER A 260 3.31 -13.40 5.20
CA SER A 260 2.81 -12.53 6.27
C SER A 260 2.18 -13.30 7.43
N PHE A 261 1.97 -14.61 7.29
CA PHE A 261 1.51 -15.49 8.38
C PHE A 261 2.59 -15.85 9.40
N PHE A 262 3.88 -15.59 9.12
CA PHE A 262 4.93 -15.84 10.11
C PHE A 262 4.82 -14.84 11.25
N ASN A 263 4.43 -15.31 12.44
CA ASN A 263 4.38 -14.46 13.63
C ASN A 263 5.77 -14.01 14.10
N HIS A 264 5.75 -13.02 15.00
CA HIS A 264 6.95 -12.48 15.61
C HIS A 264 7.50 -13.38 16.73
N SER A 265 8.83 -13.52 16.80
CA SER A 265 9.54 -13.91 18.03
C SER A 265 10.85 -13.16 18.15
N CYS A 266 11.21 -12.77 19.38
CA CYS A 266 12.54 -12.20 19.69
C CYS A 266 13.65 -13.25 19.77
N LYS A 267 13.28 -14.53 19.64
CA LYS A 267 14.16 -15.70 19.47
C LYS A 267 13.61 -16.54 18.29
N PRO A 268 13.65 -15.99 17.06
CA PRO A 268 12.98 -16.60 15.90
C PRO A 268 13.64 -17.93 15.52
N ASN A 269 12.87 -18.82 14.87
CA ASN A 269 13.39 -20.06 14.28
C ASN A 269 13.61 -19.94 12.77
N LEU A 270 13.14 -18.85 12.15
CA LEU A 270 13.41 -18.48 10.76
C LEU A 270 14.25 -17.20 10.64
N ILE A 271 15.15 -17.20 9.67
CA ILE A 271 15.80 -15.99 9.15
C ILE A 271 15.26 -15.65 7.77
N LYS A 272 15.08 -14.35 7.52
CA LYS A 272 14.67 -13.78 6.25
C LYS A 272 15.90 -13.37 5.43
N ILE A 273 16.11 -14.00 4.28
CA ILE A 273 17.23 -13.77 3.37
C ILE A 273 16.68 -13.19 2.06
N LYS A 274 17.27 -12.10 1.58
CA LYS A 274 16.90 -11.52 0.28
C LYS A 274 17.82 -12.04 -0.81
N LYS A 275 17.25 -12.44 -1.95
CA LYS A 275 18.01 -12.86 -3.13
C LYS A 275 17.35 -12.32 -4.39
N GLY A 276 17.87 -11.21 -4.91
CA GLY A 276 17.24 -10.47 -6.00
C GLY A 276 15.84 -10.00 -5.60
N SER A 277 14.83 -10.31 -6.42
CA SER A 277 13.42 -10.01 -6.15
C SER A 277 12.71 -11.02 -5.23
N LYS A 278 13.42 -12.00 -4.68
CA LYS A 278 12.85 -13.05 -3.84
C LYS A 278 13.23 -12.87 -2.38
N ILE A 279 12.29 -13.23 -1.50
CA ILE A 279 12.52 -13.44 -0.09
C ILE A 279 12.56 -14.95 0.18
N ILE A 280 13.59 -15.40 0.89
CA ILE A 280 13.81 -16.79 1.29
C ILE A 280 13.78 -16.85 2.81
N PHE A 281 12.95 -17.74 3.35
CA PHE A 281 12.91 -18.03 4.78
C PHE A 281 13.67 -19.33 5.04
N LYS A 282 14.65 -19.29 5.96
CA LYS A 282 15.50 -20.45 6.28
C LYS A 282 15.47 -20.73 7.77
N LEU A 283 15.37 -22.00 8.15
CA LEU A 283 15.53 -22.43 9.53
C LEU A 283 16.93 -22.11 10.05
N VAL A 284 17.01 -21.55 11.25
CA VAL A 284 18.27 -21.29 11.96
C VAL A 284 18.52 -22.26 13.11
N LYS A 285 17.53 -23.09 13.44
CA LYS A 285 17.61 -24.16 14.44
C LYS A 285 16.71 -25.32 14.02
N ASN A 286 16.96 -26.50 14.59
CA ASN A 286 16.05 -27.63 14.48
C ASN A 286 14.71 -27.27 15.14
N ILE A 287 13.62 -27.75 14.55
CA ILE A 287 12.26 -27.52 15.05
C ILE A 287 11.53 -28.85 15.21
N GLN A 288 10.54 -28.87 16.09
CA GLN A 288 9.66 -30.02 16.25
C GLN A 288 8.47 -29.97 15.29
N LYS A 289 7.84 -31.12 15.05
CA LYS A 289 6.57 -31.17 14.32
C LYS A 289 5.53 -30.31 15.06
N ASN A 290 4.82 -29.45 14.33
CA ASN A 290 3.84 -28.50 14.84
C ASN A 290 4.44 -27.33 15.67
N GLU A 291 5.76 -27.17 15.71
CA GLU A 291 6.36 -25.94 16.24
C GLU A 291 6.04 -24.77 15.30
N GLU A 292 5.56 -23.66 15.86
CA GLU A 292 5.24 -22.46 15.09
C GLU A 292 6.50 -21.85 14.46
N LEU A 293 6.38 -21.43 13.20
CA LEU A 293 7.44 -20.75 12.49
C LEU A 293 7.36 -19.24 12.73
N CYS A 294 8.40 -18.67 13.32
CA CYS A 294 8.44 -17.25 13.68
C CYS A 294 9.64 -16.55 13.07
N ILE A 295 9.43 -15.29 12.65
CA ILE A 295 10.46 -14.37 12.17
C ILE A 295 10.63 -13.21 13.17
N HIS A 296 11.66 -12.38 12.96
CA HIS A 296 11.80 -11.12 13.67
C HIS A 296 11.21 -9.97 12.85
N TYR A 297 10.41 -9.10 13.49
CA TYR A 297 9.70 -7.98 12.83
C TYR A 297 10.48 -6.67 12.94
N GLY A 298 11.12 -6.42 14.09
CA GLY A 298 11.83 -5.16 14.35
C GLY A 298 13.26 -5.14 13.81
N ASN A 299 13.97 -4.06 14.14
CA ASN A 299 15.41 -3.91 13.87
C ASN A 299 16.27 -4.13 15.12
N SER A 300 15.63 -4.23 16.28
CA SER A 300 16.26 -4.20 17.60
C SER A 300 16.42 -5.59 18.24
N ILE A 301 16.73 -6.63 17.46
CA ILE A 301 16.77 -8.01 17.99
C ILE A 301 17.75 -8.16 19.17
N ASN A 302 18.84 -7.41 19.16
CA ASN A 302 19.86 -7.45 20.23
C ASN A 302 19.62 -6.44 21.36
N SER A 303 18.55 -5.66 21.29
CA SER A 303 18.24 -4.63 22.30
C SER A 303 17.57 -5.23 23.55
N VAL A 304 17.55 -4.44 24.62
CA VAL A 304 16.85 -4.78 25.87
C VAL A 304 15.33 -4.90 25.66
N LEU A 305 14.67 -5.65 26.54
CA LEU A 305 13.23 -5.91 26.52
C LEU A 305 12.37 -4.67 26.23
N GLU A 306 12.58 -3.56 26.93
CA GLU A 306 11.77 -2.35 26.80
C GLU A 306 11.81 -1.79 25.39
N ILE A 307 12.99 -1.75 24.78
CA ILE A 307 13.19 -1.25 23.42
C ILE A 307 12.48 -2.19 22.44
N ARG A 308 12.67 -3.51 22.60
CA ARG A 308 11.99 -4.50 21.74
C ARG A 308 10.48 -4.39 21.83
N GLN A 309 9.91 -4.30 23.04
CA GLN A 309 8.46 -4.15 23.22
C GLN A 309 7.95 -2.85 22.63
N LYS A 310 8.64 -1.73 22.87
CA LYS A 310 8.28 -0.42 22.32
C LYS A 310 8.26 -0.45 20.79
N ASP A 311 9.27 -1.02 20.15
CA ASP A 311 9.35 -1.11 18.70
C ASP A 311 8.22 -1.98 18.12
N LEU A 312 7.78 -3.01 18.85
CA LEU A 312 6.69 -3.89 18.44
C LEU A 312 5.30 -3.27 18.61
N LYS A 313 5.15 -2.17 19.35
CA LYS A 313 3.85 -1.48 19.49
C LYS A 313 3.28 -0.94 18.20
N GLU A 314 4.10 -0.75 17.16
CA GLU A 314 3.61 -0.40 15.81
C GLU A 314 2.82 -1.54 15.14
N TRP A 315 2.92 -2.76 15.66
CA TRP A 315 2.20 -3.95 15.19
C TRP A 315 0.98 -4.29 16.07
N PHE A 316 0.66 -3.45 17.05
CA PHE A 316 -0.52 -3.56 17.91
C PHE A 316 -0.60 -4.85 18.75
N PHE A 317 0.54 -5.40 19.16
CA PHE A 317 0.60 -6.52 20.10
C PHE A 317 1.70 -6.34 21.16
N ASP A 318 1.64 -7.15 22.21
CA ASP A 318 2.70 -7.32 23.22
C ASP A 318 3.40 -8.65 23.00
N CYS A 319 4.74 -8.63 22.90
CA CYS A 319 5.49 -9.86 22.63
C CYS A 319 5.64 -10.71 23.89
N LEU A 320 5.04 -11.91 23.86
CA LEU A 320 5.11 -12.90 24.94
C LEU A 320 5.94 -14.13 24.56
N CYS A 321 6.91 -13.97 23.64
CA CYS A 321 7.81 -15.07 23.30
C CYS A 321 8.68 -15.50 24.49
N GLU A 322 9.26 -16.71 24.42
CA GLU A 322 10.14 -17.31 25.44
C GLU A 322 11.13 -16.29 26.03
N ARG A 323 11.91 -15.61 25.18
CA ARG A 323 12.89 -14.61 25.62
C ARG A 323 12.27 -13.43 26.35
N CYS A 324 11.11 -12.93 25.90
CA CYS A 324 10.45 -11.81 26.56
C CYS A 324 9.94 -12.20 27.94
N VAL A 325 9.34 -13.38 28.08
CA VAL A 325 8.81 -13.89 29.35
C VAL A 325 9.93 -14.11 30.35
N GLU A 326 11.04 -14.73 29.93
CA GLU A 326 12.24 -14.91 30.77
C GLU A 326 12.79 -13.57 31.27
N GLU A 327 12.99 -12.59 30.38
CA GLU A 327 13.52 -11.28 30.74
C GLU A 327 12.54 -10.49 31.65
N MET A 328 11.21 -10.64 31.48
CA MET A 328 10.21 -10.05 32.37
C MET A 328 10.27 -10.63 33.78
N ASN A 329 10.33 -11.97 33.89
CA ASN A 329 10.43 -12.66 35.18
C ASN A 329 11.71 -12.27 35.95
N LEU A 330 12.84 -12.17 35.26
CA LEU A 330 14.11 -11.74 35.84
C LEU A 330 14.07 -10.30 36.37
N LYS A 331 13.28 -9.42 35.75
CA LYS A 331 13.09 -8.05 36.25
C LYS A 331 12.17 -8.00 37.46
N ASN A 332 11.07 -8.74 37.43
CA ASN A 332 10.13 -8.82 38.55
C ASN A 332 10.77 -9.44 39.80
N ALA A 333 11.74 -10.33 39.64
CA ALA A 333 12.49 -10.90 40.77
C ALA A 333 13.56 -9.96 41.36
N LYS A 334 13.88 -8.84 40.69
CA LYS A 334 14.88 -7.85 41.12
C LYS A 334 14.27 -6.58 41.73
N ASN A 335 12.97 -6.38 41.53
CA ASN A 335 12.17 -5.32 42.16
C ASN A 335 11.43 -5.89 43.36
#